data_AF-A0AAQ3QX35-F1
#
_entry.id   AF-A0AAQ3QX35-F1
#
_cell.length_a   1.000
_cell.length_b   1.000
_cell.length_c   1.000
_cell.angle_alpha   90.00
_cell.angle_beta   90.00
_cell.angle_gamma   90.00
#
_symmetry.space_group_name_H-M   'P 1'
#
loop_
_entity.id
_entity.type
_entity.pdbx_description
1 polymer ?
#
loop_
_entity_poly.entity_id
_entity_poly.type
_entity_poly.pdbx_seq_one_letter_code
_entity_poly.pdbx_strand_id
1 'polypeptide(L)'
;MRLLLYPFVLLFMAVTSSLHGLITITVMQQASDVVITASGTANINDLGVPLNADYHSHVHTNINQVFVGPATGMHSGKAYLGLSSSEPFGTGNFRLADSGSGDAFGIANTQLVVPDGYNTGDNLSGSGTYEGTTIALLGITEQTWTWGSGPNADSATLTIVPEPSIWATLLGLMALGFVAWRRGSKS
;
A
#
# COMPACT_ATOMS: atom_id res chain seq x y z
N MET A 1 -60.38 7.32 -6.96
CA MET A 1 -59.34 8.29 -6.57
C MET A 1 -58.99 8.07 -5.11
N ARG A 2 -57.86 7.42 -4.85
CA ARG A 2 -57.04 7.48 -3.62
C ARG A 2 -55.86 6.52 -3.80
N LEU A 3 -54.76 7.06 -4.34
CA LEU A 3 -53.44 6.41 -4.33
C LEU A 3 -52.96 6.36 -2.87
N LEU A 4 -52.57 5.18 -2.39
CA LEU A 4 -51.81 5.02 -1.15
C LEU A 4 -50.33 5.08 -1.52
N LEU A 5 -49.67 6.18 -1.16
CA LEU A 5 -48.24 6.40 -1.35
C LEU A 5 -47.50 5.81 -0.13
N TYR A 6 -46.69 4.77 -0.33
CA TYR A 6 -45.75 4.28 0.68
C TYR A 6 -44.58 5.26 0.81
N PRO A 7 -44.22 5.75 2.01
CA PRO A 7 -42.97 6.49 2.17
C PRO A 7 -41.80 5.50 2.15
N PHE A 8 -40.98 5.62 1.12
CA PHE A 8 -39.67 4.96 1.01
C PHE A 8 -38.71 5.68 1.99
N VAL A 9 -38.43 5.05 3.12
CA VAL A 9 -37.42 5.55 4.08
C VAL A 9 -36.04 5.26 3.49
N LEU A 10 -35.35 6.30 3.03
CA LEU A 10 -33.94 6.24 2.64
C LEU A 10 -33.08 6.14 3.90
N LEU A 11 -32.51 4.96 4.15
CA LEU A 11 -31.46 4.75 5.14
C LEU A 11 -30.16 5.36 4.60
N PHE A 12 -29.79 6.55 5.10
CA PHE A 12 -28.44 7.10 4.92
C PHE A 12 -27.48 6.29 5.79
N MET A 13 -26.77 5.33 5.19
CA MET A 13 -25.62 4.70 5.83
C MET A 13 -24.52 5.77 5.87
N ALA A 14 -24.28 6.36 7.04
CA ALA A 14 -23.13 7.23 7.25
C ALA A 14 -21.87 6.36 7.12
N VAL A 15 -21.20 6.43 5.97
CA VAL A 15 -19.84 5.93 5.85
C VAL A 15 -18.98 6.87 6.68
N THR A 16 -18.65 6.47 7.91
CA THR A 16 -17.62 7.15 8.69
C THR A 16 -16.29 6.89 8.01
N SER A 17 -15.91 7.72 7.04
CA SER A 17 -14.52 7.80 6.62
C SER A 17 -13.70 8.15 7.85
N SER A 18 -12.69 7.34 8.19
CA SER A 18 -11.71 7.77 9.19
C SER A 18 -11.17 9.13 8.76
N LEU A 19 -11.07 10.06 9.71
CA LEU A 19 -10.52 11.40 9.49
C LEU A 19 -8.98 11.37 9.45
N HIS A 20 -8.37 10.20 9.60
CA HIS A 20 -6.92 10.01 9.61
C HIS A 20 -6.46 9.30 8.34
N GLY A 21 -5.34 9.77 7.78
CA GLY A 21 -4.91 9.38 6.45
C GLY A 21 -4.33 7.97 6.42
N LEU A 22 -4.76 7.20 5.43
CA LEU A 22 -4.37 5.82 5.18
C LEU A 22 -2.92 5.73 4.71
N ILE A 23 -2.09 4.89 5.34
CA ILE A 23 -0.83 4.45 4.72
C ILE A 23 -1.16 3.49 3.58
N THR A 24 -0.75 3.82 2.36
CA THR A 24 -0.89 2.95 1.19
C THR A 24 0.47 2.41 0.79
N ILE A 25 0.63 1.10 0.86
CA ILE A 25 1.81 0.36 0.38
C ILE A 25 1.42 -0.26 -0.97
N THR A 26 2.05 0.19 -2.04
CA THR A 26 1.82 -0.30 -3.40
C THR A 26 2.96 -1.19 -3.83
N VAL A 27 2.63 -2.42 -4.22
CA VAL A 27 3.57 -3.37 -4.81
C VAL A 27 3.28 -3.47 -6.30
N MET A 28 4.25 -3.15 -7.12
CA MET A 28 4.10 -3.12 -8.57
C MET A 28 5.25 -3.88 -9.23
N GLN A 29 4.91 -4.75 -10.18
CA GLN A 29 5.90 -5.32 -11.07
C GLN A 29 6.26 -4.25 -12.12
N GLN A 30 7.54 -4.03 -12.34
CA GLN A 30 8.05 -3.12 -13.35
C GLN A 30 9.11 -3.83 -14.17
N ALA A 31 8.69 -4.38 -15.31
CA ALA A 31 9.55 -5.17 -16.18
C ALA A 31 10.12 -6.40 -15.44
N SER A 32 11.43 -6.45 -15.18
CA SER A 32 12.08 -7.57 -14.48
C SER A 32 12.11 -7.42 -12.95
N ASP A 33 11.63 -6.29 -12.43
CA ASP A 33 11.86 -5.88 -11.05
C ASP A 33 10.52 -5.67 -10.33
N VAL A 34 10.55 -5.65 -9.01
CA VAL A 34 9.41 -5.25 -8.18
C VAL A 34 9.74 -3.94 -7.49
N VAL A 35 8.84 -2.98 -7.60
CA VAL A 35 8.92 -1.70 -6.88
C VAL A 35 7.83 -1.68 -5.81
N ILE A 36 8.26 -1.48 -4.56
CA ILE A 36 7.37 -1.22 -3.43
C ILE A 36 7.47 0.25 -3.10
N THR A 37 6.34 0.95 -3.10
CA THR A 37 6.23 2.33 -2.63
C THR A 37 5.27 2.38 -1.46
N ALA A 38 5.52 3.28 -0.51
CA ALA A 38 4.54 3.56 0.52
C ALA A 38 4.41 5.06 0.72
N SER A 39 3.18 5.52 0.94
CA SER A 39 2.91 6.91 1.28
C SER A 39 1.64 7.05 2.10
N GLY A 40 1.51 8.16 2.82
CA GLY A 40 0.31 8.48 3.59
C GLY A 40 0.64 9.24 4.86
N THR A 41 -0.21 9.10 5.85
CA THR A 41 0.01 9.60 7.22
C THR A 41 -0.35 8.48 8.19
N ALA A 42 -0.13 8.66 9.48
CA ALA A 42 -0.64 7.78 10.52
C ALA A 42 -1.07 8.58 11.73
N ASN A 43 -2.14 8.16 12.38
CA ASN A 43 -2.46 8.55 13.74
C ASN A 43 -1.83 7.58 14.73
N ILE A 44 -0.89 8.07 15.53
CA ILE A 44 -0.14 7.28 16.51
C ILE A 44 -0.65 7.48 17.95
N ASN A 45 -1.71 8.28 18.16
CA ASN A 45 -2.18 8.69 19.49
C ASN A 45 -2.80 7.55 20.31
N ASP A 46 -3.32 6.50 19.64
CA ASP A 46 -3.89 5.31 20.26
C ASP A 46 -2.96 4.08 20.20
N LEU A 47 -1.72 4.26 19.73
CA LEU A 47 -0.74 3.18 19.72
C LEU A 47 0.03 3.12 21.06
N GLY A 48 0.59 1.96 21.35
CA GLY A 48 1.39 1.73 22.55
C GLY A 48 2.68 2.57 22.59
N VAL A 49 3.32 2.60 23.76
CA VAL A 49 4.60 3.31 23.96
C VAL A 49 5.62 2.82 22.92
N PRO A 50 6.23 3.73 22.13
CA PRO A 50 7.14 3.32 21.09
C PRO A 50 8.45 2.79 21.66
N LEU A 51 9.01 1.80 20.97
CA LEU A 51 10.38 1.33 21.18
C LEU A 51 11.31 1.98 20.16
N ASN A 52 12.58 2.15 20.53
CA ASN A 52 13.61 2.49 19.55
C ASN A 52 13.80 1.32 18.61
N ALA A 53 13.93 1.61 17.33
CA ALA A 53 14.29 0.60 16.37
C ALA A 53 14.96 1.21 15.13
N ASP A 54 15.72 0.37 14.44
CA ASP A 54 16.53 0.75 13.31
C ASP A 54 16.19 -0.15 12.11
N TYR A 55 15.96 0.44 10.95
CA TYR A 55 15.50 -0.31 9.78
C TYR A 55 16.08 0.23 8.47
N HIS A 56 16.00 -0.58 7.43
CA HIS A 56 16.25 -0.24 6.04
C HIS A 56 15.14 -0.88 5.19
N SER A 57 15.06 -0.55 3.90
CA SER A 57 14.06 -1.17 3.03
C SER A 57 14.30 -2.68 2.86
N HIS A 58 13.26 -3.46 3.13
CA HIS A 58 13.25 -4.92 2.99
C HIS A 58 11.82 -5.46 3.04
N VAL A 59 11.66 -6.71 2.61
CA VAL A 59 10.42 -7.48 2.75
C VAL A 59 10.73 -8.83 3.38
N HIS A 60 9.88 -9.27 4.29
CA HIS A 60 9.94 -10.58 4.92
C HIS A 60 8.50 -11.03 5.24
N THR A 61 7.81 -11.51 4.21
CA THR A 61 6.35 -11.67 4.27
C THR A 61 5.93 -12.73 5.28
N ASN A 62 6.71 -13.82 5.44
CA ASN A 62 6.38 -14.93 6.34
C ASN A 62 6.44 -14.56 7.85
N ILE A 63 7.03 -13.41 8.20
CA ILE A 63 7.00 -12.85 9.57
C ILE A 63 6.37 -11.44 9.60
N ASN A 64 5.59 -11.11 8.56
CA ASN A 64 4.80 -9.89 8.49
C ASN A 64 5.65 -8.60 8.55
N GLN A 65 6.76 -8.53 7.79
CA GLN A 65 7.59 -7.33 7.70
C GLN A 65 7.66 -6.75 6.28
N VAL A 66 7.36 -5.46 6.15
CA VAL A 66 7.56 -4.68 4.92
C VAL A 66 8.02 -3.27 5.28
N PHE A 67 9.14 -2.85 4.70
CA PHE A 67 9.75 -1.56 4.93
C PHE A 67 10.16 -0.91 3.62
N VAL A 68 9.88 0.38 3.49
CA VAL A 68 10.37 1.23 2.41
C VAL A 68 11.38 2.24 2.94
N GLY A 69 12.08 2.92 2.04
CA GLY A 69 13.11 3.91 2.39
C GLY A 69 14.46 3.54 1.80
N PRO A 70 15.55 4.16 2.25
CA PRO A 70 16.88 3.84 1.73
C PRO A 70 17.22 2.36 1.95
N ALA A 71 17.78 1.72 0.92
CA ALA A 71 18.14 0.29 0.94
C ALA A 71 19.41 -0.01 1.78
N THR A 72 20.23 1.01 2.04
CA THR A 72 21.47 0.87 2.81
C THR A 72 21.52 1.85 3.98
N GLY A 73 22.29 1.48 4.99
CA GLY A 73 22.32 2.18 6.27
C GLY A 73 21.11 1.82 7.14
N MET A 74 21.34 1.71 8.43
CA MET A 74 20.28 1.58 9.42
C MET A 74 19.74 2.97 9.72
N HIS A 75 18.42 3.14 9.62
CA HIS A 75 17.73 4.41 9.87
C HIS A 75 16.91 4.29 11.14
N SER A 76 17.15 5.19 12.09
CA SER A 76 16.48 5.18 13.38
C SER A 76 15.04 5.67 13.30
N GLY A 77 14.18 5.01 14.05
CA GLY A 77 12.77 5.30 14.13
C GLY A 77 12.13 4.81 15.42
N LYS A 78 10.80 4.89 15.43
CA LYS A 78 9.95 4.52 16.57
C LYS A 78 8.95 3.45 16.15
N ALA A 79 9.01 2.32 16.85
CA ALA A 79 8.12 1.18 16.64
C ALA A 79 6.95 1.22 17.63
N TYR A 80 5.76 1.51 17.12
CA TYR A 80 4.52 1.61 17.87
C TYR A 80 3.73 0.31 17.80
N LEU A 81 3.40 -0.28 18.95
CA LEU A 81 2.60 -1.50 19.06
C LEU A 81 1.10 -1.19 18.96
N GLY A 82 0.31 -2.09 18.39
CA GLY A 82 -1.16 -2.01 18.46
C GLY A 82 -1.91 -2.30 17.15
N LEU A 83 -1.22 -2.75 16.10
CA LEU A 83 -1.83 -3.11 14.82
C LEU A 83 -2.56 -4.46 14.92
N SER A 84 -3.62 -4.61 14.11
CA SER A 84 -4.60 -5.69 14.18
C SER A 84 -4.28 -7.00 13.46
N SER A 85 -3.08 -7.20 12.91
CA SER A 85 -2.75 -8.42 12.15
C SER A 85 -1.63 -9.22 12.80
N SER A 86 -1.86 -10.53 12.94
CA SER A 86 -0.85 -11.54 13.31
C SER A 86 -0.47 -12.46 12.15
N GLU A 87 -1.24 -12.46 11.07
CA GLU A 87 -1.01 -13.39 9.96
C GLU A 87 0.04 -12.83 9.00
N PRO A 88 0.97 -13.68 8.53
CA PRO A 88 1.90 -13.33 7.47
C PRO A 88 1.18 -12.89 6.19
N PHE A 89 1.65 -11.82 5.53
CA PHE A 89 1.12 -11.40 4.22
C PHE A 89 1.80 -12.15 3.06
N GLY A 90 1.84 -13.47 3.20
CA GLY A 90 2.38 -14.40 2.22
C GLY A 90 3.59 -15.19 2.71
N THR A 91 4.30 -15.86 1.80
CA THR A 91 5.22 -16.96 2.12
C THR A 91 6.69 -16.70 1.75
N GLY A 92 7.00 -15.52 1.23
CA GLY A 92 8.35 -15.08 0.92
C GLY A 92 9.28 -14.99 2.14
N ASN A 93 10.56 -15.24 1.85
CA ASN A 93 11.65 -15.09 2.82
C ASN A 93 12.16 -13.64 2.86
N PHE A 94 13.06 -13.37 3.81
CA PHE A 94 13.73 -12.10 3.92
C PHE A 94 14.46 -11.74 2.61
N ARG A 95 14.17 -10.55 2.09
CA ARG A 95 14.85 -9.96 0.96
C ARG A 95 15.06 -8.47 1.21
N LEU A 96 16.32 -8.05 1.13
CA LEU A 96 16.71 -6.65 1.07
C LEU A 96 16.26 -6.02 -0.23
N ALA A 97 15.84 -4.75 -0.20
CA ALA A 97 15.76 -3.96 -1.43
C ALA A 97 17.18 -3.72 -1.97
N ASP A 98 17.31 -3.65 -3.29
CA ASP A 98 18.59 -3.36 -3.96
C ASP A 98 18.84 -1.86 -4.05
N SER A 99 17.77 -1.07 -4.16
CA SER A 99 17.79 0.40 -4.06
C SER A 99 16.51 0.92 -3.42
N GLY A 100 16.52 2.16 -2.95
CA GLY A 100 15.36 2.75 -2.26
C GLY A 100 15.63 4.18 -1.82
N SER A 101 14.58 4.93 -1.49
CA SER A 101 14.66 6.36 -1.17
C SER A 101 13.48 6.83 -0.32
N GLY A 102 13.57 8.07 0.18
CA GLY A 102 12.53 8.71 0.99
C GLY A 102 12.65 8.37 2.47
N ASP A 103 11.52 8.40 3.17
CA ASP A 103 11.42 8.08 4.59
C ASP A 103 11.60 6.58 4.83
N ALA A 104 12.30 6.23 5.89
CA ALA A 104 12.41 4.86 6.36
C ALA A 104 11.25 4.54 7.32
N PHE A 105 10.27 3.77 6.84
CA PHE A 105 9.10 3.41 7.62
C PHE A 105 8.46 2.12 7.08
N GLY A 106 7.57 1.52 7.87
CA GLY A 106 6.97 0.26 7.48
C GLY A 106 6.23 -0.42 8.61
N ILE A 107 5.97 -1.70 8.40
CA ILE A 107 5.23 -2.55 9.33
C ILE A 107 6.11 -3.74 9.69
N ALA A 108 6.14 -4.06 10.98
CA ALA A 108 6.73 -5.28 11.49
C ALA A 108 5.75 -5.97 12.44
N ASN A 109 5.12 -7.05 11.98
CA ASN A 109 4.12 -7.80 12.72
C ASN A 109 2.97 -6.88 13.16
N THR A 110 2.79 -6.68 14.47
CA THR A 110 1.77 -5.80 15.05
C THR A 110 2.29 -4.39 15.33
N GLN A 111 3.41 -4.00 14.70
CA GLN A 111 4.06 -2.71 14.92
C GLN A 111 4.03 -1.85 13.66
N LEU A 112 3.68 -0.57 13.85
CA LEU A 112 3.94 0.49 12.88
C LEU A 112 5.27 1.15 13.23
N VAL A 113 6.16 1.23 12.27
CA VAL A 113 7.43 1.94 12.42
C VAL A 113 7.37 3.22 11.61
N VAL A 114 7.71 4.33 12.25
CA VAL A 114 7.84 5.65 11.63
C VAL A 114 9.21 6.27 11.92
N PRO A 115 9.66 7.26 11.13
CA PRO A 115 10.93 7.94 11.35
C PRO A 115 10.99 8.64 12.72
N ASP A 116 12.19 8.83 13.25
CA ASP A 116 12.38 9.63 14.46
C ASP A 116 11.85 11.07 14.27
N GLY A 117 11.08 11.54 15.26
CA GLY A 117 10.46 12.87 15.24
C GLY A 117 9.11 12.95 14.52
N TYR A 118 8.57 11.83 14.01
CA TYR A 118 7.24 11.75 13.43
C TYR A 118 6.14 12.18 14.41
N ASN A 119 5.21 13.02 13.96
CA ASN A 119 4.00 13.38 14.67
C ASN A 119 2.76 12.90 13.91
N THR A 120 1.67 12.64 14.63
CA THR A 120 0.38 12.25 14.02
C THR A 120 0.00 13.19 12.88
N GLY A 121 -0.20 12.62 11.68
CA GLY A 121 -0.59 13.37 10.49
C GLY A 121 0.56 13.90 9.63
N ASP A 122 1.83 13.74 10.06
CA ASP A 122 2.97 14.06 9.20
C ASP A 122 2.97 13.14 7.97
N ASN A 123 3.39 13.67 6.83
CA ASN A 123 3.47 12.91 5.59
C ASN A 123 4.64 11.92 5.65
N LEU A 124 4.38 10.69 5.21
CA LEU A 124 5.36 9.65 4.97
C LEU A 124 5.42 9.35 3.48
N SER A 125 6.62 9.18 2.92
CA SER A 125 6.81 8.75 1.55
C SER A 125 8.15 8.03 1.37
N GLY A 126 8.11 6.78 0.91
CA GLY A 126 9.31 5.96 0.72
C GLY A 126 9.16 4.94 -0.38
N SER A 127 10.28 4.42 -0.85
CA SER A 127 10.33 3.38 -1.88
C SER A 127 11.43 2.36 -1.64
N GLY A 128 11.25 1.15 -2.18
CA GLY A 128 12.25 0.10 -2.28
C GLY A 128 12.08 -0.66 -3.60
N THR A 129 13.17 -0.89 -4.30
CA THR A 129 13.23 -1.63 -5.57
C THR A 129 13.96 -2.94 -5.36
N TYR A 130 13.39 -4.01 -5.91
CA TYR A 130 13.90 -5.37 -5.86
C TYR A 130 14.18 -5.83 -7.28
N GLU A 131 15.44 -5.87 -7.65
CA GLU A 131 15.90 -6.19 -9.00
C GLU A 131 15.84 -7.69 -9.28
N GLY A 132 15.48 -8.04 -10.52
CA GLY A 132 15.53 -9.42 -11.02
C GLY A 132 14.61 -10.38 -10.26
N THR A 133 13.49 -9.89 -9.71
CA THR A 133 12.53 -10.70 -8.96
C THR A 133 11.10 -10.43 -9.43
N THR A 134 10.17 -11.27 -8.97
CA THR A 134 8.75 -11.09 -9.24
C THR A 134 7.95 -11.03 -7.95
N ILE A 135 6.74 -10.47 -8.01
CA ILE A 135 5.82 -10.44 -6.86
C ILE A 135 5.57 -11.86 -6.33
N ALA A 136 5.45 -12.84 -7.22
CA ALA A 136 5.27 -14.25 -6.87
C ALA A 136 6.51 -14.83 -6.16
N LEU A 137 7.73 -14.48 -6.60
CA LEU A 137 8.97 -14.92 -5.95
C LEU A 137 9.19 -14.25 -4.59
N LEU A 138 8.79 -12.99 -4.45
CA LEU A 138 8.73 -12.30 -3.15
C LEU A 138 7.61 -12.86 -2.26
N GLY A 139 6.71 -13.67 -2.79
CA GLY A 139 5.64 -14.33 -2.05
C GLY A 139 4.69 -13.36 -1.36
N ILE A 140 4.49 -12.15 -1.92
CA ILE A 140 3.67 -11.10 -1.33
C ILE A 140 2.19 -11.35 -1.64
N THR A 141 1.34 -11.19 -0.63
CA THR A 141 -0.11 -11.09 -0.78
C THR A 141 -0.63 -9.76 -0.22
N GLU A 142 -1.79 -9.32 -0.69
CA GLU A 142 -2.44 -8.11 -0.17
C GLU A 142 -2.80 -8.26 1.32
N GLN A 143 -2.74 -7.15 2.05
CA GLN A 143 -2.99 -7.13 3.49
C GLN A 143 -3.50 -5.76 3.94
N THR A 144 -4.29 -5.75 5.01
CA THR A 144 -4.66 -4.53 5.73
C THR A 144 -4.30 -4.68 7.20
N TRP A 145 -3.69 -3.65 7.76
CA TRP A 145 -3.49 -3.50 9.20
C TRP A 145 -4.35 -2.34 9.67
N THR A 146 -5.03 -2.50 10.78
CA THR A 146 -5.83 -1.45 11.42
C THR A 146 -5.36 -1.25 12.84
N TRP A 147 -5.56 -0.05 13.38
CA TRP A 147 -5.26 0.25 14.76
C TRP A 147 -6.13 1.41 15.26
N GLY A 148 -6.02 1.67 16.56
CA GLY A 148 -6.78 2.71 17.23
C GLY A 148 -8.28 2.42 17.26
N SER A 149 -9.03 3.38 17.80
CA SER A 149 -10.48 3.27 17.90
C SER A 149 -11.17 4.62 17.84
N GLY A 150 -12.46 4.62 17.50
CA GLY A 150 -13.27 5.84 17.46
C GLY A 150 -12.62 6.93 16.60
N PRO A 151 -12.38 8.14 17.14
CA PRO A 151 -11.71 9.20 16.42
C PRO A 151 -10.32 8.82 15.92
N ASN A 152 -9.54 8.02 16.66
CA ASN A 152 -8.16 7.68 16.35
C ASN A 152 -8.02 6.38 15.53
N ALA A 153 -9.14 5.81 15.04
CA ALA A 153 -9.09 4.62 14.19
C ALA A 153 -8.36 4.94 12.88
N ASP A 154 -7.41 4.09 12.50
CA ASP A 154 -6.58 4.29 11.31
C ASP A 154 -6.10 2.95 10.73
N SER A 155 -5.47 2.98 9.56
CA SER A 155 -5.08 1.78 8.83
C SER A 155 -3.91 1.97 7.86
N ALA A 156 -3.33 0.83 7.49
CA ALA A 156 -2.37 0.69 6.41
C ALA A 156 -2.82 -0.44 5.49
N THR A 157 -2.72 -0.23 4.18
CA THR A 157 -3.12 -1.22 3.18
C THR A 157 -1.96 -1.52 2.23
N LEU A 158 -1.63 -2.80 2.08
CA LEU A 158 -0.74 -3.29 1.04
C LEU A 158 -1.57 -3.85 -0.10
N THR A 159 -1.40 -3.27 -1.30
CA THR A 159 -2.11 -3.65 -2.52
C THR A 159 -1.15 -3.98 -3.64
N ILE A 160 -1.50 -4.97 -4.45
CA ILE A 160 -0.72 -5.37 -5.62
C ILE A 160 -1.35 -4.73 -6.85
N VAL A 161 -0.59 -3.86 -7.52
CA VAL A 161 -1.06 -3.21 -8.75
C VAL A 161 -0.56 -4.00 -9.96
N PRO A 162 -1.46 -4.47 -10.85
CA PRO A 162 -1.06 -5.18 -12.05
C PRO A 162 -0.27 -4.26 -12.99
N GLU A 163 0.70 -4.83 -13.71
CA GLU A 163 1.43 -4.06 -14.73
C GLU A 163 0.45 -3.46 -15.76
N PRO A 164 0.63 -2.20 -16.16
CA PRO A 164 -0.05 -1.67 -17.33
C PRO A 164 0.26 -2.57 -18.54
N SER A 165 -0.74 -3.30 -19.04
CA SER A 165 -0.56 -4.19 -20.18
C SER A 165 -0.25 -3.38 -21.43
N ILE A 166 1.03 -3.30 -21.79
CA ILE A 166 1.49 -2.68 -23.04
C ILE A 166 0.83 -3.39 -24.23
N TRP A 167 0.64 -4.71 -24.15
CA TRP A 167 -0.05 -5.49 -25.18
C TRP A 167 -1.51 -5.09 -25.36
N ALA A 168 -2.25 -4.88 -24.26
CA ALA A 168 -3.63 -4.39 -24.35
C ALA A 168 -3.68 -3.00 -25.00
N THR A 169 -2.71 -2.13 -24.66
CA THR A 169 -2.60 -0.79 -25.25
C THR A 169 -2.28 -0.85 -26.75
N LEU A 170 -1.30 -1.68 -27.15
CA LEU A 170 -0.92 -1.87 -28.55
C LEU A 170 -2.04 -2.52 -29.36
N LEU A 171 -2.73 -3.54 -28.83
CA LEU A 171 -3.89 -4.15 -29.47
C LEU A 171 -5.03 -3.15 -29.63
N GLY A 172 -5.28 -2.31 -28.62
CA GLY A 172 -6.24 -1.21 -28.71
C GLY A 172 -5.89 -0.22 -29.82
N LEU A 173 -4.63 0.22 -29.90
CA LEU A 173 -4.16 1.12 -30.96
C LEU A 173 -4.22 0.47 -32.35
N MET A 174 -3.88 -0.82 -32.48
CA MET A 174 -3.99 -1.55 -33.74
C MET A 174 -5.46 -1.68 -34.18
N ALA A 175 -6.38 -1.95 -33.26
CA ALA A 175 -7.81 -1.98 -33.55
C ALA A 175 -8.32 -0.61 -34.03
N LEU A 176 -7.90 0.48 -33.38
CA LEU A 176 -8.24 1.85 -33.80
C LEU A 176 -7.68 2.17 -35.20
N GLY A 177 -6.42 1.80 -35.47
CA GLY A 177 -5.79 1.97 -36.78
C GLY A 177 -6.51 1.19 -37.88
N PHE A 178 -6.91 -0.05 -37.61
CA PHE A 178 -7.67 -0.88 -38.55
C PHE A 178 -9.05 -0.28 -38.88
N VAL A 179 -9.74 0.27 -37.87
CA VAL A 179 -11.02 0.97 -38.06
C VAL A 179 -10.85 2.22 -38.91
N ALA A 180 -9.80 3.02 -38.65
CA ALA A 180 -9.50 4.21 -39.45
C ALA A 180 -9.18 3.85 -40.92
N TRP A 181 -8.38 2.82 -41.15
CA TRP A 181 -8.04 2.33 -42.48
C TRP A 181 -9.28 1.88 -43.28
N ARG A 182 -10.20 1.13 -42.64
CA ARG A 182 -11.46 0.71 -43.27
C ARG A 182 -12.39 1.86 -43.65
N ARG A 183 -12.32 2.99 -42.93
CA ARG A 183 -13.14 4.18 -43.23
C ARG A 183 -12.52 5.03 -44.34
N GLY A 184 -11.19 5.07 -44.44
CA GLY A 184 -10.48 5.78 -45.51
C GLY A 184 -10.53 5.10 -46.88
N SER A 185 -10.67 3.77 -46.94
CA SER A 185 -10.70 3.04 -48.23
C SER A 185 -12.03 3.09 -48.99
N LYS A 186 -13.04 3.81 -48.47
CA LYS A 186 -14.37 3.94 -49.09
C LYS A 186 -14.65 5.34 -49.68
N SER A 187 -13.63 6.19 -49.77
CA SER A 187 -13.67 7.47 -50.51
C SER A 187 -12.92 7.35 -51.83
#